data_AF-A0A089WRJ6-F1
#
_entry.id   AF-A0A089WRJ6-F1
#
_cell.length_a   1.000
_cell.length_b   1.000
_cell.length_c   1.000
_cell.angle_alpha   90.00
_cell.angle_beta   90.00
_cell.angle_gamma   90.00
#
_symmetry.space_group_name_H-M   'P 1'
#
loop_
_entity.id
_entity.type
_entity.pdbx_description
1 polymer ?
#
loop_
_entity_poly.entity_id
_entity_poly.type
_entity_poly.pdbx_seq_one_letter_code
_entity_poly.pdbx_strand_id
1 'polypeptide(L)' 'MKTFITLSFCALLLPGVAMAKDDHHECEAALGKLQSATENDFTSTGHHEYQQAKEAHAKGDFKKCADQAEKALAHQKQD' A
#
# COMPACT_ATOMS: atom_id res chain seq x y z
N MET A 1 -2.21 -15.35 -43.55
CA MET A 1 -3.50 -15.22 -42.83
C MET A 1 -3.60 -16.42 -41.90
N LYS A 2 -3.88 -16.37 -40.60
CA LYS A 2 -4.31 -15.31 -39.70
C LYS A 2 -4.06 -15.83 -38.27
N THR A 3 -3.00 -15.40 -37.60
CA THR A 3 -2.71 -15.76 -36.20
C THR A 3 -3.57 -14.89 -35.29
N PHE A 4 -4.77 -15.35 -34.98
CA PHE A 4 -5.55 -14.80 -33.88
C PHE A 4 -5.36 -15.69 -32.66
N ILE A 5 -4.23 -15.50 -31.99
CA ILE A 5 -4.11 -15.87 -30.58
C ILE A 5 -5.04 -14.91 -29.85
N THR A 6 -6.12 -15.48 -29.36
CA THR A 6 -7.19 -14.85 -28.60
C THR A 6 -6.58 -14.15 -27.39
N LEU A 7 -6.44 -12.83 -27.51
CA LEU A 7 -6.07 -11.92 -26.44
C LEU A 7 -7.24 -11.83 -25.46
N SER A 8 -7.38 -12.82 -24.57
CA SER A 8 -8.41 -12.83 -23.50
C SER A 8 -7.78 -12.76 -22.10
N PHE A 9 -6.80 -11.87 -21.92
CA PHE A 9 -6.37 -11.40 -20.61
C PHE A 9 -6.58 -9.88 -20.52
N CYS A 10 -7.84 -9.44 -20.58
CA CYS A 10 -8.17 -8.06 -20.28
C CYS A 10 -9.48 -7.98 -19.49
N ALA A 11 -9.51 -8.67 -18.37
CA ALA A 11 -10.46 -8.42 -17.31
C ALA A 11 -9.72 -8.50 -15.97
N LEU A 12 -8.68 -7.67 -15.81
CA LEU A 12 -8.42 -7.11 -14.50
C LEU A 12 -9.64 -6.24 -14.18
N LEU A 13 -10.63 -6.87 -13.55
CA LEU A 13 -11.60 -6.17 -12.73
C LEU A 13 -10.75 -5.30 -11.78
N LEU A 14 -10.77 -3.98 -11.98
CA LEU A 14 -10.35 -3.03 -10.95
C LEU A 14 -11.59 -2.74 -10.09
N PRO A 15 -11.86 -3.47 -8.99
CA PRO A 15 -12.76 -2.97 -7.96
C PRO A 15 -11.97 -1.96 -7.12
N GLY A 16 -11.72 -0.75 -7.64
CA GLY A 16 -10.85 0.21 -6.94
C GLY A 16 -11.31 1.65 -6.91
N VAL A 17 -12.11 2.10 -7.88
CA VAL A 17 -12.28 3.55 -8.08
C VAL A 17 -13.32 4.21 -7.15
N ALA A 18 -14.16 3.43 -6.47
CA ALA A 18 -15.24 3.97 -5.64
C ALA A 18 -14.88 4.19 -4.16
N MET A 19 -13.93 3.42 -3.61
CA MET A 19 -13.46 3.53 -2.21
C MET A 19 -12.13 4.26 -2.06
N ALA A 20 -11.44 4.53 -3.18
CA ALA A 20 -10.11 5.11 -3.20
C ALA A 20 -9.96 6.44 -2.45
N LYS A 21 -11.03 7.23 -2.31
CA LYS A 21 -10.96 8.56 -1.68
C LYS A 21 -10.91 8.51 -0.15
N ASP A 22 -11.59 7.56 0.47
CA ASP A 22 -11.54 7.34 1.92
C ASP A 22 -10.25 6.59 2.28
N ASP A 23 -9.97 5.51 1.55
CA ASP A 23 -8.76 4.71 1.70
C ASP A 23 -7.48 5.55 1.48
N HIS A 24 -7.49 6.54 0.57
CA HIS A 24 -6.35 7.44 0.32
C HIS A 24 -6.00 8.24 1.58
N HIS A 25 -7.01 8.79 2.25
CA HIS A 25 -6.79 9.56 3.46
C HIS A 25 -6.30 8.66 4.61
N GLU A 26 -6.86 7.45 4.74
CA GLU A 26 -6.40 6.48 5.73
C GLU A 26 -4.95 6.05 5.47
N CYS A 27 -4.59 5.77 4.22
CA CYS A 27 -3.22 5.44 3.82
C CYS A 27 -2.24 6.58 4.12
N GLU A 28 -2.57 7.84 3.77
CA GLU A 28 -1.71 8.99 4.09
C GLU A 28 -1.55 9.18 5.60
N ALA A 29 -2.63 9.06 6.37
CA ALA A 29 -2.59 9.18 7.82
C ALA A 29 -1.76 8.05 8.47
N ALA A 30 -1.90 6.82 7.99
CA ALA A 30 -1.13 5.68 8.46
C ALA A 30 0.36 5.78 8.07
N LEU A 31 0.66 6.24 6.85
CA LEU A 31 2.03 6.51 6.40
C LEU A 31 2.70 7.62 7.23
N GLY A 32 1.98 8.70 7.55
CA GLY A 32 2.50 9.77 8.40
C GLY A 32 2.82 9.31 9.82
N LYS A 33 1.94 8.46 10.40
CA LYS A 33 2.20 7.82 11.70
C LYS A 33 3.39 6.88 11.62
N LEU A 34 3.49 6.05 10.57
CA LEU A 34 4.58 5.10 10.38
C LEU A 34 5.92 5.81 10.18
N GLN A 35 5.94 6.91 9.43
CA GLN A 35 7.13 7.75 9.27
C GLN A 35 7.57 8.31 10.63
N SER A 36 6.63 8.90 11.39
CA SER A 36 6.93 9.46 12.72
C SER A 36 7.45 8.38 13.68
N ALA A 37 6.87 7.18 13.62
CA ALA A 37 7.30 6.04 14.43
C ALA A 37 8.70 5.56 14.01
N THR A 38 8.97 5.40 12.70
CA THR A 38 10.29 4.98 12.19
C THR A 38 11.39 6.03 12.41
N GLU A 39 11.04 7.31 12.38
CA GLU A 39 11.97 8.40 12.71
C GLU A 39 12.33 8.41 14.20
N ASN A 40 11.40 8.01 15.07
CA ASN A 40 11.60 7.92 16.52
C ASN A 40 12.29 6.60 16.92
N ASP A 41 11.87 5.50 16.33
CA ASP A 41 12.39 4.15 16.50
C ASP A 41 13.12 3.76 15.20
N PHE A 42 14.42 4.09 15.17
CA PHE A 42 15.36 3.83 14.07
C PHE A 42 15.56 2.31 13.86
N THR A 43 14.50 1.62 13.43
CA THR A 43 14.50 0.18 13.17
C THR A 43 14.64 -0.04 11.67
N SER A 44 15.64 -0.83 11.27
CA SER A 44 15.88 -1.16 9.87
C SER A 44 14.69 -1.90 9.22
N THR A 45 13.82 -2.51 10.03
CA THR A 45 12.60 -3.21 9.62
C THR A 45 11.46 -2.25 9.26
N GLY A 46 11.30 -1.14 10.01
CA GLY A 46 10.29 -0.11 9.73
C GLY A 46 10.44 0.52 8.34
N HIS A 47 11.68 0.69 7.86
CA HIS A 47 11.95 1.22 6.52
C HIS A 47 11.46 0.34 5.39
N HIS A 48 11.51 -0.99 5.52
CA HIS A 48 11.07 -1.89 4.45
C HIS A 48 9.55 -1.82 4.29
N GLU A 49 8.81 -1.88 5.39
CA GLU A 49 7.35 -1.87 5.36
C GLU A 49 6.81 -0.47 4.97
N TYR A 50 7.50 0.60 5.39
CA TYR A 50 7.22 1.96 4.91
C TYR A 50 7.36 2.11 3.40
N GLN A 51 8.43 1.55 2.80
CA GLN A 51 8.59 1.58 1.34
C GLN A 51 7.50 0.76 0.64
N GLN A 52 7.10 -0.37 1.22
CA GLN A 52 6.04 -1.20 0.68
C GLN A 52 4.69 -0.47 0.65
N ALA A 53 4.35 0.23 1.74
CA ALA A 53 3.15 1.05 1.82
C ALA A 53 3.19 2.24 0.85
N LYS A 54 4.35 2.90 0.68
CA LYS A 54 4.56 3.95 -0.34
C LYS A 54 4.39 3.43 -1.76
N GLU A 55 4.88 2.23 -2.07
CA GLU A 55 4.66 1.63 -3.37
C GLU A 55 3.19 1.32 -3.63
N ALA A 56 2.46 0.84 -2.62
CA ALA A 56 1.02 0.62 -2.72
C ALA A 56 0.26 1.93 -2.94
N HIS A 57 0.62 3.01 -2.25
CA HIS A 57 0.10 4.37 -2.49
C HIS A 57 0.36 4.83 -3.93
N ALA A 58 1.60 4.66 -4.43
CA ALA A 58 1.96 5.02 -5.81
C ALA A 58 1.23 4.19 -6.88
N LYS A 59 0.82 2.96 -6.54
CA LYS A 59 0.02 2.07 -7.39
C LYS A 59 -1.49 2.36 -7.31
N GLY A 60 -1.93 3.22 -6.39
CA GLY A 60 -3.35 3.48 -6.13
C GLY A 60 -4.05 2.40 -5.30
N ASP A 61 -3.28 1.47 -4.72
CA ASP A 61 -3.76 0.41 -3.82
C ASP A 61 -3.81 0.92 -2.38
N PHE A 62 -4.69 1.90 -2.13
CA PHE A 62 -4.76 2.59 -0.83
C PHE A 62 -5.12 1.67 0.34
N LYS A 63 -6.02 0.71 0.12
CA LYS A 63 -6.34 -0.33 1.12
C LYS A 63 -5.11 -1.13 1.54
N LYS A 64 -4.27 -1.49 0.57
CA LYS A 64 -3.03 -2.25 0.83
C LYS A 64 -1.97 -1.37 1.50
N CYS A 65 -1.91 -0.09 1.13
CA CYS A 65 -1.07 0.89 1.82
C CYS A 65 -1.46 1.02 3.29
N ALA A 66 -2.75 1.21 3.60
CA ALA A 66 -3.23 1.32 4.98
C ALA A 66 -2.92 0.06 5.78
N ASP A 67 -3.22 -1.13 5.24
CA ASP A 67 -2.95 -2.42 5.88
C ASP A 67 -1.44 -2.62 6.17
N GLN A 68 -0.58 -2.33 5.18
CA GLN A 68 0.88 -2.42 5.35
C GLN A 68 1.41 -1.39 6.35
N ALA A 69 0.86 -0.17 6.36
CA ALA A 69 1.28 0.87 7.27
C ALA A 69 0.85 0.58 8.72
N GLU A 70 -0.37 0.08 8.93
CA GLU A 70 -0.84 -0.35 10.25
C GLU A 70 -0.08 -1.56 10.77
N LYS A 71 0.21 -2.53 9.90
CA LYS A 71 1.01 -3.69 10.27
C LYS A 71 2.42 -3.31 10.73
N ALA A 72 3.05 -2.37 10.03
CA ALA A 72 4.36 -1.86 10.40
C ALA A 72 4.35 -1.08 11.71
N LEU A 73 3.29 -0.29 11.95
CA LEU A 73 3.07 0.38 13.23
C LEU A 73 2.84 -0.62 14.37
N ALA A 74 2.11 -1.71 14.12
CA ALA A 74 1.88 -2.76 15.10
C ALA A 74 3.19 -3.51 15.43
N HIS A 75 4.03 -3.76 14.44
CA HIS A 75 5.35 -4.35 14.64
C HIS A 75 6.27 -3.43 15.45
N GLN A 76 6.29 -2.12 15.19
CA GLN A 76 7.11 -1.19 15.98
C GLN A 76 6.66 -1.07 17.45
N LYS A 77 5.39 -1.30 17.77
CA LYS A 77 4.90 -1.25 19.16
C LYS A 77 5.18 -2.52 19.96
N GLN A 78 5.65 -3.60 19.32
CA GLN A 78 5.91 -4.89 19.95
C GLN A 78 7.36 -5.08 20.38
N ASP A 79 8.27 -4.20 19.98
CA ASP A 79 9.67 -4.13 20.43
C ASP A 79 9.85 -3.12 21.57
#